data_AF-A0A972HB22-F1
#
_entry.id   AF-A0A972HB22-F1
#
_cell.length_a   1.000
_cell.length_b   1.000
_cell.length_c   1.000
_cell.angle_alpha   90.00
_cell.angle_beta   90.00
_cell.angle_gamma   90.00
#
_symmetry.space_group_name_H-M   'P 1'
#
loop_
_entity.id
_entity.type
_entity.pdbx_description
1 polymer ?
#
loop_
_entity_poly.entity_id
_entity_poly.type
_entity_poly.pdbx_seq_one_letter_code
_entity_poly.pdbx_strand_id
1 'polypeptide(L)'
;MKTLLSKRWLIAFALASILLLAACGGTTSTADTGDAVSGGDTTTTTEEAMADETSDEAMEDGEDAMEDEAMEDEEMADEEMDDEMAGGPGLYFDVANFPTLEDGVHYEGWAIIDGAPVTTGKFNVVDGKTVGLDGEEIKAFHIEEDLGAATAIIVTIEPAGDTDTIPSETHFVAGDINADGESELTIDHPAALGTDFSDAAGQFILATPSNGNNTDEFSGVWFLDPSGPAESLTLPTLPAGWMYEGWVVIDGVPVSTGTFLTAAGADSGEPFKGPDGTPPFPGEDFLTNAPAGVTFPTDLRELPIVISVEPYPDNAPTPFVLKPLVGMAPADAADHVLYDLGLNVDDLPSASIRIS
;
A
#
# COMPACT_ATOMS: atom_id res chain seq x y z
N MET A 1 9.12 38.18 27.72
CA MET A 1 8.30 38.34 26.49
C MET A 1 9.22 38.32 25.26
N LYS A 2 9.46 37.14 24.71
CA LYS A 2 9.88 36.91 23.31
C LYS A 2 9.31 35.54 22.93
N THR A 3 8.18 35.54 22.24
CA THR A 3 7.54 34.34 21.72
C THR A 3 8.23 33.94 20.42
N LEU A 4 8.84 32.77 20.39
CA LEU A 4 9.25 32.12 19.14
C LEU A 4 8.03 31.40 18.58
N LEU A 5 7.54 31.84 17.43
CA LEU A 5 6.56 31.07 16.67
C LEU A 5 7.32 29.98 15.93
N SER A 6 7.04 28.72 16.27
CA SER A 6 7.36 27.60 15.38
C SER A 6 6.49 27.73 14.11
N LYS A 7 7.13 27.69 12.94
CA LYS A 7 6.42 27.52 11.67
C LYS A 7 6.25 26.01 11.45
N ARG A 8 5.04 25.50 11.70
CA ARG A 8 4.65 24.16 11.24
C ARG A 8 4.49 24.21 9.72
N TRP A 9 5.16 23.31 9.01
CA TRP A 9 4.95 23.10 7.58
C TRP A 9 4.14 21.81 7.45
N LEU A 10 2.83 21.92 7.23
CA LEU A 10 2.05 20.77 6.79
C LEU A 10 2.26 20.63 5.28
N ILE A 11 2.74 19.47 4.85
CA ILE A 11 2.80 19.09 3.45
C ILE A 11 1.95 17.82 3.32
N ALA A 12 0.71 17.98 2.84
CA ALA A 12 -0.11 16.86 2.42
C ALA A 12 0.10 16.65 0.91
N PHE A 13 0.55 15.45 0.52
CA PHE A 13 0.64 15.03 -0.87
C PHE A 13 -0.50 14.07 -1.18
N ALA A 14 -1.32 14.41 -2.17
CA ALA A 14 -2.23 13.47 -2.82
C ALA A 14 -1.65 13.13 -4.19
N LEU A 15 -1.25 11.86 -4.40
CA LEU A 15 -1.00 11.35 -5.74
C LEU A 15 -2.33 11.00 -6.41
N ALA A 16 -2.49 11.38 -7.67
CA ALA A 16 -3.68 11.08 -8.46
C ALA A 16 -3.33 10.08 -9.57
N SER A 17 -3.83 8.85 -9.45
CA SER A 17 -3.62 7.77 -10.41
C SER A 17 -4.33 8.07 -11.74
N ILE A 18 -3.58 8.15 -12.84
CA ILE A 18 -4.13 8.34 -14.19
C ILE A 18 -4.18 6.99 -14.92
N LEU A 19 -5.39 6.46 -15.10
CA LEU A 19 -5.65 5.28 -15.92
C LEU A 19 -5.38 5.56 -17.40
N LEU A 20 -4.45 4.84 -18.04
CA LEU A 20 -4.25 4.88 -19.49
C LEU A 20 -5.01 3.73 -20.19
N LEU A 21 -6.10 4.04 -20.89
CA LEU A 21 -6.72 3.07 -21.80
C LEU A 21 -5.88 2.95 -23.09
N ALA A 22 -5.32 1.75 -23.33
CA ALA A 22 -4.69 1.42 -24.60
C ALA A 22 -5.74 1.06 -25.67
N ALA A 23 -5.92 1.92 -26.67
CA ALA A 23 -6.81 1.66 -27.80
C ALA A 23 -6.07 0.96 -28.95
N CYS A 24 -6.55 -0.22 -29.35
CA CYS A 24 -6.03 -0.93 -30.52
C CYS A 24 -6.36 -0.22 -31.84
N GLY A 25 -5.34 -0.02 -32.70
CA GLY A 25 -5.53 0.47 -34.06
C GLY A 25 -4.33 0.14 -34.94
N GLY A 26 -4.46 -0.86 -35.82
CA GLY A 26 -3.40 -1.29 -36.73
C GLY A 26 -3.64 -0.89 -38.18
N THR A 27 -2.58 -0.82 -39.00
CA THR A 27 -2.63 -1.08 -40.45
C THR A 27 -1.25 -1.37 -41.06
N THR A 28 -1.12 -2.57 -41.62
CA THR A 28 -0.29 -3.02 -42.75
C THR A 28 0.79 -2.14 -43.39
N SER A 29 1.98 -2.73 -43.61
CA SER A 29 2.76 -2.59 -44.85
C SER A 29 3.48 -3.89 -45.25
N THR A 30 3.38 -4.25 -46.53
CA THR A 30 4.09 -5.31 -47.30
C THR A 30 5.56 -4.90 -47.60
N ALA A 31 6.52 -5.69 -48.15
CA ALA A 31 6.57 -7.06 -48.72
C ALA A 31 8.03 -7.64 -48.80
N ASP A 32 8.12 -8.95 -49.16
CA ASP A 32 9.20 -9.66 -49.92
C ASP A 32 10.57 -9.98 -49.22
N THR A 33 11.41 -10.98 -49.57
CA THR A 33 11.46 -11.99 -50.68
C THR A 33 11.98 -13.40 -50.27
N GLY A 34 11.45 -14.49 -50.88
CA GLY A 34 12.14 -15.78 -51.16
C GLY A 34 12.41 -16.78 -50.00
N ASP A 35 12.56 -18.11 -50.21
CA ASP A 35 12.45 -18.95 -51.43
C ASP A 35 12.21 -20.46 -51.09
N ALA A 36 11.65 -21.21 -52.06
CA ALA A 36 11.75 -22.66 -52.34
C ALA A 36 11.22 -23.80 -51.41
N VAL A 37 10.23 -24.56 -51.95
CA VAL A 37 10.20 -26.05 -52.14
C VAL A 37 10.05 -26.96 -50.88
N SER A 38 9.20 -28.01 -50.82
CA SER A 38 8.19 -28.61 -51.73
C SER A 38 7.34 -29.68 -51.01
N GLY A 39 6.05 -29.81 -51.38
CA GLY A 39 5.42 -31.13 -51.60
C GLY A 39 4.22 -31.52 -50.72
N GLY A 40 3.18 -32.10 -51.34
CA GLY A 40 2.30 -33.07 -50.67
C GLY A 40 0.78 -32.79 -50.65
N ASP A 41 0.13 -32.96 -51.80
CA ASP A 41 -1.16 -33.68 -51.99
C ASP A 41 -2.48 -33.25 -51.29
N THR A 42 -3.49 -32.96 -52.12
CA THR A 42 -4.92 -33.35 -52.09
C THR A 42 -5.54 -33.74 -50.72
N THR A 43 -6.66 -33.16 -50.27
CA THR A 43 -8.02 -33.51 -50.76
C THR A 43 -9.09 -32.47 -50.32
N THR A 44 -9.94 -32.08 -51.29
CA THR A 44 -11.42 -31.90 -51.26
C THR A 44 -12.19 -32.25 -49.96
N THR A 45 -13.34 -31.68 -49.60
CA THR A 45 -14.47 -31.09 -50.39
C THR A 45 -15.41 -30.26 -49.46
N THR A 46 -16.11 -29.26 -50.01
CA THR A 46 -17.56 -28.85 -49.85
C THR A 46 -18.39 -29.26 -48.60
N GLU A 47 -19.45 -28.56 -48.14
CA GLU A 47 -20.26 -27.40 -48.60
C GLU A 47 -21.21 -26.93 -47.45
N GLU A 48 -21.78 -25.72 -47.55
CA GLU A 48 -23.21 -25.28 -47.33
C GLU A 48 -24.03 -25.85 -46.12
N ALA A 49 -25.06 -25.19 -45.53
CA ALA A 49 -25.80 -23.95 -45.82
C ALA A 49 -26.71 -23.54 -44.63
N MET A 50 -27.16 -22.27 -44.63
CA MET A 50 -28.49 -21.71 -44.24
C MET A 50 -29.22 -22.22 -42.96
N ALA A 51 -29.57 -21.34 -42.00
CA ALA A 51 -30.86 -20.60 -41.85
C ALA A 51 -32.03 -21.51 -41.35
N ASP A 52 -33.11 -21.06 -40.70
CA ASP A 52 -33.76 -19.75 -40.54
C ASP A 52 -34.83 -19.82 -39.38
N GLU A 53 -35.64 -18.76 -39.19
CA GLU A 53 -36.95 -18.68 -38.47
C GLU A 53 -36.91 -18.82 -36.91
N THR A 54 -37.08 -17.77 -36.10
CA THR A 54 -38.30 -16.95 -35.77
C THR A 54 -39.41 -17.66 -34.99
N SER A 55 -39.76 -17.09 -33.83
CA SER A 55 -41.10 -17.14 -33.22
C SER A 55 -41.34 -15.88 -32.38
N ASP A 56 -42.31 -15.07 -32.78
CA ASP A 56 -42.93 -14.06 -31.90
C ASP A 56 -43.81 -14.76 -30.84
N GLU A 57 -44.01 -14.12 -29.68
CA GLU A 57 -45.34 -14.06 -29.06
C GLU A 57 -45.46 -12.72 -28.31
N ALA A 58 -46.54 -11.99 -28.58
CA ALA A 58 -46.87 -10.71 -27.93
C ALA A 58 -47.96 -10.94 -26.87
N MET A 59 -47.95 -10.14 -25.80
CA MET A 59 -49.03 -10.12 -24.81
C MET A 59 -49.67 -8.73 -24.81
N GLU A 60 -50.99 -8.69 -24.96
CA GLU A 60 -51.79 -7.46 -25.04
C GLU A 60 -51.95 -6.78 -23.68
N ASP A 61 -51.89 -5.44 -23.69
CA ASP A 61 -52.28 -4.60 -22.55
C ASP A 61 -53.79 -4.66 -22.32
N GLY A 62 -54.19 -4.83 -21.05
CA GLY A 62 -55.58 -4.74 -20.61
C GLY A 62 -55.75 -3.60 -19.61
N GLU A 63 -56.24 -2.46 -20.08
CA GLU A 63 -56.68 -1.35 -19.21
C GLU A 63 -58.01 -1.70 -18.54
N ASP A 64 -58.07 -1.66 -17.21
CA ASP A 64 -59.33 -1.60 -16.45
C ASP A 64 -59.20 -0.53 -15.37
N ALA A 65 -60.05 0.49 -15.45
CA ALA A 65 -60.10 1.59 -14.50
C ALA A 65 -61.36 1.48 -13.62
N MET A 66 -61.20 1.55 -12.30
CA MET A 66 -62.28 1.96 -11.40
C MET A 66 -61.75 2.86 -10.29
N GLU A 67 -62.48 3.94 -10.07
CA GLU A 67 -62.37 4.88 -8.96
C GLU A 67 -62.93 4.22 -7.68
N ASP A 68 -62.33 4.48 -6.52
CA ASP A 68 -63.02 5.15 -5.40
C ASP A 68 -62.17 5.23 -4.12
N GLU A 69 -62.06 6.46 -3.62
CA GLU A 69 -62.14 6.90 -2.22
C GLU A 69 -61.26 6.28 -1.11
N ALA A 70 -60.47 7.19 -0.52
CA ALA A 70 -60.22 7.33 0.93
C ALA A 70 -59.67 6.13 1.72
N MET A 71 -58.34 6.12 1.89
CA MET A 71 -57.69 5.69 3.13
C MET A 71 -57.02 6.93 3.74
N GLU A 72 -57.52 7.35 4.90
CA GLU A 72 -56.86 8.34 5.75
C GLU A 72 -55.59 7.73 6.36
N ASP A 73 -54.62 8.60 6.72
CA ASP A 73 -53.53 8.40 7.68
C ASP A 73 -52.86 7.01 7.78
N GLU A 74 -51.60 6.89 7.34
CA GLU A 74 -50.46 6.19 8.03
C GLU A 74 -49.20 6.14 7.11
N GLU A 75 -48.66 7.31 6.71
CA GLU A 75 -47.31 7.39 6.08
C GLU A 75 -46.52 8.60 6.63
N MET A 76 -46.04 8.52 7.87
CA MET A 76 -44.93 9.31 8.43
C MET A 76 -44.31 8.57 9.65
N ALA A 77 -43.91 7.31 9.46
CA ALA A 77 -43.37 6.48 10.54
C ALA A 77 -42.31 5.45 10.05
N ASP A 78 -41.39 5.88 9.18
CA ASP A 78 -40.29 5.02 8.69
C ASP A 78 -38.92 5.73 8.60
N GLU A 79 -38.79 6.94 9.16
CA GLU A 79 -37.50 7.68 9.24
C GLU A 79 -36.83 7.62 10.64
N GLU A 80 -37.35 6.85 11.61
CA GLU A 80 -36.74 6.69 12.94
C GLU A 80 -36.38 5.22 13.30
N MET A 81 -36.23 4.33 12.31
CA MET A 81 -35.81 2.92 12.55
C MET A 81 -34.36 2.59 12.14
N ASP A 82 -33.54 3.56 11.70
CA ASP A 82 -32.15 3.31 11.28
C ASP A 82 -31.11 3.43 12.42
N ASP A 83 -31.47 4.03 13.57
CA ASP A 83 -30.58 4.22 14.73
C ASP A 83 -30.60 3.06 15.75
N GLU A 84 -31.62 2.19 15.78
CA GLU A 84 -31.67 1.04 16.73
C GLU A 84 -30.90 -0.21 16.25
N MET A 85 -30.29 -0.19 15.06
CA MET A 85 -29.45 -1.31 14.56
C MET A 85 -27.95 -1.18 14.89
N ALA A 86 -27.50 -0.09 15.52
CA ALA A 86 -26.08 0.15 15.86
C ALA A 86 -25.59 -0.52 17.17
N GLY A 87 -26.34 -1.53 17.65
CA GLY A 87 -26.14 -2.18 18.95
C GLY A 87 -26.41 -3.69 18.97
N GLY A 88 -26.22 -4.37 17.83
CA GLY A 88 -26.17 -5.84 17.78
C GLY A 88 -24.82 -6.37 18.29
N PRO A 89 -24.76 -7.62 18.80
CA PRO A 89 -23.52 -8.18 19.30
C PRO A 89 -22.49 -8.36 18.19
N GLY A 90 -21.25 -7.98 18.43
CA GLY A 90 -20.21 -7.95 17.40
C GLY A 90 -18.99 -7.11 17.76
N LEU A 91 -18.02 -7.10 16.83
CA LEU A 91 -16.79 -6.32 16.91
C LEU A 91 -16.88 -5.12 15.95
N TYR A 92 -16.75 -3.92 16.49
CA TYR A 92 -16.74 -2.66 15.76
C TYR A 92 -15.30 -2.17 15.66
N PHE A 93 -14.91 -1.67 14.49
CA PHE A 93 -13.61 -1.01 14.24
C PHE A 93 -13.85 0.42 13.76
N ASP A 94 -13.10 1.37 14.31
CA ASP A 94 -12.91 2.72 13.77
C ASP A 94 -11.42 2.87 13.43
N VAL A 95 -11.08 3.10 12.16
CA VAL A 95 -9.70 3.01 11.65
C VAL A 95 -9.13 4.39 11.31
N ALA A 96 -7.90 4.64 11.74
CA ALA A 96 -7.19 5.90 11.48
C ALA A 96 -5.90 5.63 10.69
N ASN A 97 -5.70 6.40 9.60
CA ASN A 97 -4.50 6.36 8.75
C ASN A 97 -4.19 5.00 8.09
N PHE A 98 -5.18 4.12 7.95
CA PHE A 98 -5.05 2.89 7.16
C PHE A 98 -5.09 3.23 5.66
N PRO A 99 -4.10 2.80 4.86
CA PRO A 99 -4.18 2.88 3.40
C PRO A 99 -5.18 1.87 2.85
N THR A 100 -5.73 2.14 1.66
CA THR A 100 -6.35 1.10 0.84
C THR A 100 -5.28 0.17 0.31
N LEU A 101 -5.49 -1.14 0.47
CA LEU A 101 -4.58 -2.17 -0.06
C LEU A 101 -5.02 -2.55 -1.49
N GLU A 102 -4.07 -2.64 -2.42
CA GLU A 102 -4.32 -2.93 -3.83
C GLU A 102 -3.95 -4.40 -4.21
N ASP A 103 -4.12 -4.76 -5.48
CA ASP A 103 -3.76 -6.07 -6.06
C ASP A 103 -4.33 -7.33 -5.35
N GLY A 104 -5.38 -7.16 -4.53
CA GLY A 104 -6.03 -8.24 -3.78
C GLY A 104 -5.44 -8.50 -2.40
N VAL A 105 -4.38 -7.76 -2.02
CA VAL A 105 -3.89 -7.67 -0.64
C VAL A 105 -5.00 -7.04 0.22
N HIS A 106 -5.19 -7.52 1.44
CA HIS A 106 -6.29 -7.11 2.31
C HIS A 106 -5.88 -7.14 3.78
N TYR A 107 -6.72 -6.59 4.65
CA TYR A 107 -6.59 -6.74 6.09
C TYR A 107 -7.38 -7.96 6.58
N GLU A 108 -6.89 -8.61 7.63
CA GLU A 108 -7.69 -9.56 8.41
C GLU A 108 -7.52 -9.29 9.90
N GLY A 109 -8.65 -9.28 10.61
CA GLY A 109 -8.66 -9.18 12.07
C GLY A 109 -8.60 -10.56 12.72
N TRP A 110 -7.92 -10.66 13.86
CA TRP A 110 -7.72 -11.90 14.60
C TRP A 110 -7.93 -11.68 16.09
N ALA A 111 -8.92 -12.35 16.67
CA ALA A 111 -9.12 -12.42 18.11
C ALA A 111 -8.25 -13.54 18.70
N ILE A 112 -7.48 -13.23 19.74
CA ILE A 112 -6.63 -14.21 20.42
C ILE A 112 -7.43 -14.85 21.57
N ILE A 113 -8.00 -16.03 21.33
CA ILE A 113 -8.85 -16.78 22.29
C ILE A 113 -8.10 -18.03 22.74
N ASP A 114 -7.97 -18.22 24.06
CA ASP A 114 -7.16 -19.29 24.68
C ASP A 114 -5.71 -19.40 24.14
N GLY A 115 -5.18 -18.30 23.60
CA GLY A 115 -3.84 -18.23 22.98
C GLY A 115 -3.77 -18.70 21.52
N ALA A 116 -4.91 -18.96 20.87
CA ALA A 116 -5.01 -19.25 19.44
C ALA A 116 -5.68 -18.08 18.69
N PRO A 117 -5.26 -17.77 17.44
CA PRO A 117 -5.92 -16.78 16.61
C PRO A 117 -7.24 -17.34 16.06
N VAL A 118 -8.29 -16.53 16.11
CA VAL A 118 -9.62 -16.76 15.50
C VAL A 118 -9.91 -15.57 14.59
N THR A 119 -10.19 -15.81 13.32
CA THR A 119 -10.51 -14.72 12.38
C THR A 119 -11.75 -13.96 12.83
N THR A 120 -11.69 -12.63 12.75
CA THR A 120 -12.83 -11.74 12.92
C THR A 120 -13.40 -11.27 11.58
N GLY A 121 -12.81 -11.70 10.45
CA GLY A 121 -13.20 -11.34 9.10
C GLY A 121 -12.13 -10.57 8.32
N LYS A 122 -12.15 -10.77 7.00
CA LYS A 122 -11.31 -10.09 6.01
C LYS A 122 -11.96 -8.78 5.56
N PHE A 123 -11.18 -7.71 5.44
CA PHE A 123 -11.66 -6.38 5.07
C PHE A 123 -10.58 -5.57 4.32
N ASN A 124 -10.98 -4.43 3.76
CA ASN A 124 -10.07 -3.40 3.28
C ASN A 124 -10.53 -2.05 3.85
N VAL A 125 -9.76 -0.97 3.63
CA VAL A 125 -10.15 0.38 4.05
C VAL A 125 -10.28 1.28 2.83
N VAL A 126 -11.42 1.94 2.68
CA VAL A 126 -11.70 2.90 1.58
C VAL A 126 -12.30 4.16 2.19
N ASP A 127 -11.73 5.33 1.87
CA ASP A 127 -12.13 6.64 2.42
C ASP A 127 -12.24 6.67 3.96
N GLY A 128 -11.38 5.92 4.66
CA GLY A 128 -11.35 5.80 6.12
C GLY A 128 -12.40 4.85 6.72
N LYS A 129 -13.13 4.09 5.90
CA LYS A 129 -14.15 3.12 6.32
C LYS A 129 -13.71 1.69 6.08
N THR A 130 -14.05 0.79 6.99
CA THR A 130 -13.92 -0.67 6.79
C THR A 130 -14.94 -1.16 5.76
N VAL A 131 -14.45 -1.83 4.73
CA VAL A 131 -15.27 -2.46 3.67
C VAL A 131 -14.94 -3.95 3.53
N GLY A 132 -15.91 -4.75 3.11
CA GLY A 132 -15.70 -6.14 2.73
C GLY A 132 -14.88 -6.27 1.44
N LEU A 133 -14.45 -7.49 1.12
CA LEU A 133 -13.74 -7.78 -0.13
C LEU A 133 -14.65 -7.68 -1.38
N ASP A 134 -15.96 -7.56 -1.18
CA ASP A 134 -16.97 -7.20 -2.18
C ASP A 134 -17.15 -5.68 -2.36
N GLY A 135 -16.57 -4.86 -1.47
CA GLY A 135 -16.64 -3.40 -1.47
C GLY A 135 -17.78 -2.81 -0.64
N GLU A 136 -18.60 -3.63 0.02
CA GLU A 136 -19.70 -3.15 0.87
C GLU A 136 -19.21 -2.71 2.26
N GLU A 137 -19.82 -1.68 2.84
CA GLU A 137 -19.38 -1.11 4.14
C GLU A 137 -19.69 -2.05 5.32
N ILE A 138 -18.66 -2.40 6.10
CA ILE A 138 -18.80 -3.22 7.31
C ILE A 138 -19.04 -2.28 8.49
N LYS A 139 -20.28 -2.25 9.00
CA LYS A 139 -20.65 -1.54 10.23
C LYS A 139 -20.26 -2.29 11.52
N ALA A 140 -20.26 -3.63 11.46
CA ALA A 140 -19.87 -4.51 12.56
C ALA A 140 -19.48 -5.90 12.03
N PHE A 141 -18.38 -6.43 12.52
CA PHE A 141 -17.97 -7.81 12.28
C PHE A 141 -18.75 -8.75 13.21
N HIS A 142 -19.36 -9.79 12.65
CA HIS A 142 -20.13 -10.78 13.39
C HIS A 142 -19.32 -12.08 13.45
N ILE A 143 -18.85 -12.43 14.65
CA ILE A 143 -18.03 -13.61 14.94
C ILE A 143 -18.90 -14.66 15.62
N GLU A 144 -18.73 -15.96 15.32
CA GLU A 144 -19.51 -17.04 15.96
C GLU A 144 -19.00 -17.36 17.39
N GLU A 145 -17.70 -17.16 17.62
CA GLU A 145 -17.01 -17.34 18.88
C GLU A 145 -17.29 -16.22 19.91
N ASP A 146 -17.22 -16.58 21.20
CA ASP A 146 -17.37 -15.65 22.32
C ASP A 146 -16.11 -14.77 22.48
N LEU A 147 -16.17 -13.57 21.92
CA LEU A 147 -15.12 -12.55 22.04
C LEU A 147 -14.86 -12.11 23.49
N GLY A 148 -15.75 -12.41 24.45
CA GLY A 148 -15.50 -12.18 25.88
C GLY A 148 -14.35 -13.03 26.45
N ALA A 149 -13.87 -14.03 25.71
CA ALA A 149 -12.68 -14.81 26.01
C ALA A 149 -11.41 -14.34 25.28
N ALA A 150 -11.50 -13.33 24.41
CA ALA A 150 -10.36 -12.80 23.67
C ALA A 150 -9.44 -11.99 24.58
N THR A 151 -8.13 -12.21 24.50
CA THR A 151 -7.12 -11.45 25.27
C THR A 151 -6.55 -10.26 24.51
N ALA A 152 -6.56 -10.31 23.17
CA ALA A 152 -6.08 -9.27 22.29
C ALA A 152 -6.77 -9.37 20.92
N ILE A 153 -6.78 -8.25 20.17
CA ILE A 153 -7.01 -8.25 18.72
C ILE A 153 -5.69 -7.92 18.01
N ILE A 154 -5.46 -8.58 16.88
CA ILE A 154 -4.38 -8.29 15.93
C ILE A 154 -5.03 -8.03 14.57
N VAL A 155 -4.54 -7.05 13.82
CA VAL A 155 -4.85 -6.88 12.39
C VAL A 155 -3.58 -7.16 11.60
N THR A 156 -3.68 -8.05 10.61
CA THR A 156 -2.59 -8.39 9.69
C THR A 156 -2.84 -7.85 8.29
N ILE A 157 -1.79 -7.79 7.47
CA ILE A 157 -1.86 -7.56 6.02
C ILE A 157 -1.70 -8.91 5.32
N GLU A 158 -2.77 -9.41 4.73
CA GLU A 158 -2.86 -10.73 4.10
C GLU A 158 -2.65 -10.66 2.58
N PRO A 159 -1.93 -11.64 1.99
CA PRO A 159 -1.62 -11.64 0.57
C PRO A 159 -2.85 -11.95 -0.30
N ALA A 160 -2.74 -11.59 -1.59
CA ALA A 160 -3.80 -11.79 -2.56
C ALA A 160 -4.18 -13.27 -2.73
N GLY A 161 -5.47 -13.57 -2.51
CA GLY A 161 -6.01 -14.92 -2.60
C GLY A 161 -5.70 -15.82 -1.40
N ASP A 162 -5.31 -15.24 -0.26
CA ASP A 162 -5.15 -15.99 0.99
C ASP A 162 -6.43 -16.77 1.39
N THR A 163 -6.20 -17.98 1.89
CA THR A 163 -7.20 -18.90 2.44
C THR A 163 -6.72 -19.62 3.70
N ASP A 164 -5.58 -19.23 4.27
CA ASP A 164 -5.03 -19.87 5.45
C ASP A 164 -5.87 -19.51 6.70
N THR A 165 -5.81 -20.36 7.72
CA THR A 165 -6.56 -20.18 8.98
C THR A 165 -5.64 -19.71 10.12
N ILE A 166 -4.58 -19.00 9.76
CA ILE A 166 -3.60 -18.39 10.65
C ILE A 166 -3.21 -17.02 10.09
N PRO A 167 -2.87 -16.03 10.94
CA PRO A 167 -2.34 -14.76 10.47
C PRO A 167 -1.04 -14.94 9.65
N SER A 168 -0.85 -14.10 8.65
CA SER A 168 0.47 -13.83 8.08
C SER A 168 1.43 -13.27 9.13
N GLU A 169 2.73 -13.27 8.84
CA GLU A 169 3.74 -12.63 9.71
C GLU A 169 3.61 -11.09 9.73
N THR A 170 2.89 -10.49 8.78
CA THR A 170 2.77 -9.04 8.58
C THR A 170 1.72 -8.42 9.51
N HIS A 171 1.99 -8.47 10.81
CA HIS A 171 1.14 -7.86 11.84
C HIS A 171 1.25 -6.33 11.79
N PHE A 172 0.13 -5.64 11.59
CA PHE A 172 0.06 -4.20 11.32
C PHE A 172 -0.26 -3.38 12.57
N VAL A 173 -1.41 -3.64 13.21
CA VAL A 173 -1.76 -3.05 14.52
C VAL A 173 -2.28 -4.13 15.45
N ALA A 174 -2.10 -3.96 16.75
CA ALA A 174 -2.61 -4.89 17.75
C ALA A 174 -2.89 -4.18 19.09
N GLY A 175 -3.62 -4.84 19.98
CA GLY A 175 -3.89 -4.34 21.33
C GLY A 175 -4.63 -5.35 22.21
N ASP A 176 -4.34 -5.31 23.51
CA ASP A 176 -5.01 -6.13 24.53
C ASP A 176 -6.48 -5.72 24.71
N ILE A 177 -7.36 -6.69 25.01
CA ILE A 177 -8.78 -6.44 25.30
C ILE A 177 -8.96 -5.91 26.73
N ASN A 178 -9.56 -4.72 26.86
CA ASN A 178 -9.96 -4.17 28.15
C ASN A 178 -11.28 -4.78 28.68
N ALA A 179 -11.48 -4.69 29.99
CA ALA A 179 -12.60 -5.32 30.68
C ALA A 179 -13.99 -4.68 30.42
N ASP A 180 -14.03 -3.54 29.73
CA ASP A 180 -15.21 -2.85 29.22
C ASP A 180 -15.48 -3.14 27.74
N GLY A 181 -14.60 -3.88 27.06
CA GLY A 181 -14.72 -4.25 25.65
C GLY A 181 -14.22 -3.18 24.68
N GLU A 182 -13.68 -2.06 25.15
CA GLU A 182 -13.14 -0.96 24.31
C GLU A 182 -11.61 -0.93 24.37
N SER A 183 -10.93 -0.99 23.21
CA SER A 183 -9.46 -0.99 23.16
C SER A 183 -8.92 -0.17 21.99
N GLU A 184 -7.69 0.32 22.13
CA GLU A 184 -6.91 0.89 21.03
C GLU A 184 -5.96 -0.16 20.47
N LEU A 185 -5.87 -0.22 19.14
CA LEU A 185 -4.93 -1.03 18.38
C LEU A 185 -3.88 -0.11 17.76
N THR A 186 -2.61 -0.40 17.99
CA THR A 186 -1.50 0.45 17.57
C THR A 186 -0.36 -0.37 16.96
N ILE A 187 0.51 0.29 16.19
CA ILE A 187 1.71 -0.35 15.65
C ILE A 187 2.76 -0.65 16.75
N ASP A 188 2.77 0.12 17.84
CA ASP A 188 3.77 -0.02 18.92
C ASP A 188 3.49 -1.19 19.86
N HIS A 189 2.33 -1.84 19.73
CA HIS A 189 1.99 -3.02 20.49
C HIS A 189 2.96 -4.19 20.22
N PRO A 190 3.40 -4.97 21.23
CA PRO A 190 4.38 -6.05 21.04
C PRO A 190 3.92 -7.21 20.14
N ALA A 191 2.64 -7.29 19.82
CA ALA A 191 2.08 -8.24 18.84
C ALA A 191 1.86 -7.62 17.44
N ALA A 192 2.36 -6.40 17.21
CA ALA A 192 2.47 -5.73 15.92
C ALA A 192 3.95 -5.40 15.66
N LEU A 193 4.29 -4.18 15.25
CA LEU A 193 5.69 -3.74 15.03
C LEU A 193 6.49 -3.57 16.33
N GLY A 194 5.82 -3.38 17.48
CA GLY A 194 6.49 -3.25 18.79
C GLY A 194 7.29 -1.95 18.98
N THR A 195 7.04 -0.94 18.13
CA THR A 195 7.71 0.37 18.18
C THR A 195 6.83 1.47 17.57
N ASP A 196 6.91 2.68 18.13
CA ASP A 196 6.32 3.91 17.60
C ASP A 196 7.31 4.73 16.74
N PHE A 197 8.53 4.21 16.55
CA PHE A 197 9.67 4.88 15.90
C PHE A 197 10.08 6.24 16.52
N SER A 198 9.66 6.56 17.74
CA SER A 198 9.98 7.86 18.38
C SER A 198 11.47 8.08 18.66
N ASP A 199 12.23 6.99 18.84
CA ASP A 199 13.69 6.97 18.99
C ASP A 199 14.44 6.81 17.64
N ALA A 200 13.74 6.76 16.50
CA ALA A 200 14.38 6.64 15.19
C ALA A 200 15.15 7.92 14.82
N ALA A 201 16.28 7.76 14.14
CA ALA A 201 17.08 8.86 13.63
C ALA A 201 17.80 8.43 12.36
N GLY A 202 18.12 9.37 11.48
CA GLY A 202 18.88 9.05 10.28
C GLY A 202 19.55 10.25 9.66
N GLN A 203 20.62 9.99 8.94
CA GLN A 203 21.24 10.95 8.04
C GLN A 203 21.43 10.31 6.67
N PHE A 204 21.75 11.12 5.66
CA PHE A 204 22.14 10.66 4.33
C PHE A 204 23.26 11.55 3.77
N ILE A 205 23.98 11.02 2.79
CA ILE A 205 24.88 11.79 1.92
C ILE A 205 24.40 11.73 0.48
N LEU A 206 24.79 12.72 -0.32
CA LEU A 206 24.77 12.60 -1.78
C LEU A 206 26.17 12.14 -2.24
N ALA A 207 26.23 11.06 -3.01
CA ALA A 207 27.46 10.51 -3.59
C ALA A 207 27.11 9.49 -4.69
N THR A 208 28.05 9.24 -5.61
CA THR A 208 27.95 8.14 -6.61
C THR A 208 29.19 7.23 -6.60
N PRO A 209 29.37 6.34 -5.60
CA PRO A 209 30.57 5.53 -5.46
C PRO A 209 30.86 4.58 -6.64
N SER A 210 29.86 4.22 -7.43
CA SER A 210 29.92 3.19 -8.48
C SER A 210 30.42 3.66 -9.85
N ASN A 211 30.87 4.92 -10.01
CA ASN A 211 31.35 5.44 -11.31
C ASN A 211 32.69 6.20 -11.28
N GLY A 212 33.38 6.27 -10.12
CA GLY A 212 34.69 6.90 -10.01
C GLY A 212 34.62 8.37 -9.57
N ASN A 213 35.28 9.27 -10.30
CA ASN A 213 35.44 10.68 -9.89
C ASN A 213 34.72 11.68 -10.82
N ASN A 214 33.72 12.36 -10.25
CA ASN A 214 33.39 13.78 -10.44
C ASN A 214 32.76 14.22 -11.75
N THR A 215 31.55 13.70 -12.01
CA THR A 215 30.57 14.34 -12.91
C THR A 215 29.15 14.47 -12.37
N ASP A 216 28.76 13.65 -11.39
CA ASP A 216 27.35 13.32 -11.12
C ASP A 216 27.10 12.86 -9.66
N GLU A 217 27.95 13.24 -8.70
CA GLU A 217 27.81 12.85 -7.27
C GLU A 217 26.45 13.21 -6.63
N PHE A 218 25.73 14.17 -7.19
CA PHE A 218 24.38 14.52 -6.73
C PHE A 218 23.30 13.53 -7.23
N SER A 219 23.68 12.48 -7.95
CA SER A 219 22.79 11.49 -8.57
C SER A 219 22.73 10.16 -7.82
N GLY A 220 23.16 10.12 -6.55
CA GLY A 220 23.02 8.95 -5.69
C GLY A 220 22.82 9.37 -4.24
N VAL A 221 22.19 8.50 -3.44
CA VAL A 221 21.92 8.73 -2.01
C VAL A 221 22.39 7.52 -1.21
N TRP A 222 23.10 7.78 -0.12
CA TRP A 222 23.64 6.71 0.75
C TRP A 222 23.41 7.04 2.22
N PHE A 223 22.98 6.04 2.98
CA PHE A 223 22.63 6.17 4.39
C PHE A 223 23.79 5.79 5.32
N LEU A 224 24.99 6.33 5.06
CA LEU A 224 26.25 6.04 5.78
C LEU A 224 27.04 7.30 6.18
N ASP A 225 27.91 7.19 7.20
CA ASP A 225 28.92 8.21 7.55
C ASP A 225 30.18 8.07 6.66
N PRO A 226 30.51 9.04 5.79
CA PRO A 226 31.63 8.94 4.86
C PRO A 226 33.02 9.07 5.53
N SER A 227 33.09 9.44 6.81
CA SER A 227 34.36 9.63 7.53
C SER A 227 35.09 8.33 7.88
N GLY A 228 34.37 7.20 7.83
CA GLY A 228 34.91 5.85 7.99
C GLY A 228 33.74 4.85 7.99
N PRO A 229 33.34 4.33 6.80
CA PRO A 229 31.97 3.95 6.50
C PRO A 229 31.32 3.09 7.58
N ALA A 230 30.33 3.70 8.23
CA ALA A 230 29.51 3.17 9.30
C ALA A 230 28.06 3.57 9.06
N GLU A 231 27.12 2.89 9.73
CA GLU A 231 25.69 3.18 9.65
C GLU A 231 25.39 4.61 10.11
N SER A 232 24.50 5.31 9.38
CA SER A 232 23.99 6.63 9.79
C SER A 232 22.50 6.62 10.16
N LEU A 233 21.85 5.46 10.07
CA LEU A 233 20.48 5.23 10.53
C LEU A 233 20.50 4.54 11.91
N THR A 234 19.67 5.05 12.81
CA THR A 234 19.28 4.41 14.07
C THR A 234 17.82 3.99 13.92
N LEU A 235 17.59 2.69 13.81
CA LEU A 235 16.29 2.09 13.52
C LEU A 235 16.04 0.91 14.46
N PRO A 236 14.79 0.69 14.93
CA PRO A 236 14.44 -0.50 15.68
C PRO A 236 14.55 -1.76 14.80
N THR A 237 14.75 -2.92 15.43
CA THR A 237 14.66 -4.20 14.72
C THR A 237 13.20 -4.53 14.43
N LEU A 238 12.85 -4.70 13.16
CA LEU A 238 11.51 -5.10 12.75
C LEU A 238 11.25 -6.59 13.04
N PRO A 239 9.99 -6.99 13.33
CA PRO A 239 9.58 -8.40 13.35
C PRO A 239 9.59 -9.00 11.92
N ALA A 240 9.27 -10.29 11.81
CA ALA A 240 9.00 -10.91 10.51
C ALA A 240 7.81 -10.23 9.80
N GLY A 241 7.68 -10.43 8.49
CA GLY A 241 6.65 -9.78 7.67
C GLY A 241 6.94 -8.30 7.33
N TRP A 242 8.08 -7.74 7.75
CA TRP A 242 8.42 -6.34 7.50
C TRP A 242 9.88 -6.14 7.07
N MET A 243 10.13 -5.14 6.23
CA MET A 243 11.45 -4.66 5.83
C MET A 243 11.51 -3.13 5.87
N TYR A 244 12.71 -2.54 5.91
CA TYR A 244 12.87 -1.12 5.58
C TYR A 244 13.10 -0.95 4.08
N GLU A 245 12.73 0.21 3.53
CA GLU A 245 13.13 0.59 2.17
C GLU A 245 13.52 2.07 2.10
N GLY A 246 14.56 2.37 1.31
CA GLY A 246 14.99 3.74 1.05
C GLY A 246 14.41 4.24 -0.27
N TRP A 247 14.06 5.52 -0.35
CA TRP A 247 13.45 6.12 -1.54
C TRP A 247 13.93 7.55 -1.81
N VAL A 248 13.93 7.93 -3.09
CA VAL A 248 13.99 9.33 -3.52
C VAL A 248 12.80 9.63 -4.44
N VAL A 249 12.16 10.79 -4.27
CA VAL A 249 11.01 11.19 -5.11
C VAL A 249 11.49 12.13 -6.22
N ILE A 250 11.67 11.58 -7.43
CA ILE A 250 12.25 12.25 -8.60
C ILE A 250 11.11 12.64 -9.54
N ASP A 251 10.93 13.95 -9.80
CA ASP A 251 9.81 14.50 -10.59
C ASP A 251 8.40 14.00 -10.17
N GLY A 252 8.24 13.64 -8.90
CA GLY A 252 7.01 13.08 -8.33
C GLY A 252 6.88 11.56 -8.42
N VAL A 253 7.86 10.87 -9.01
CA VAL A 253 7.96 9.40 -9.06
C VAL A 253 8.85 8.92 -7.91
N PRO A 254 8.33 8.12 -6.96
CA PRO A 254 9.18 7.43 -6.00
C PRO A 254 10.09 6.43 -6.73
N VAL A 255 11.39 6.48 -6.42
CA VAL A 255 12.38 5.52 -6.89
C VAL A 255 13.07 4.93 -5.67
N SER A 256 12.98 3.61 -5.54
CA SER A 256 13.59 2.83 -4.47
C SER A 256 15.13 2.80 -4.59
N THR A 257 15.81 2.76 -3.45
CA THR A 257 17.23 2.39 -3.32
C THR A 257 17.43 0.89 -3.07
N GLY A 258 16.36 0.17 -2.70
CA GLY A 258 16.37 -1.24 -2.29
C GLY A 258 15.87 -1.45 -0.85
N THR A 259 15.35 -2.65 -0.58
CA THR A 259 14.88 -3.06 0.75
C THR A 259 16.01 -3.59 1.63
N PHE A 260 15.99 -3.29 2.93
CA PHE A 260 17.03 -3.71 3.88
C PHE A 260 16.46 -4.11 5.25
N LEU A 261 17.19 -4.98 5.96
CA LEU A 261 16.82 -5.41 7.32
C LEU A 261 17.58 -4.65 8.42
N THR A 262 18.76 -4.08 8.11
CA THR A 262 19.63 -3.45 9.10
C THR A 262 20.35 -2.24 8.51
N ALA A 263 20.52 -1.19 9.33
CA ALA A 263 21.22 0.04 8.95
C ALA A 263 22.71 -0.16 8.56
N ALA A 264 23.31 -1.28 8.98
CA ALA A 264 24.72 -1.61 8.79
C ALA A 264 24.96 -2.72 7.75
N GLY A 265 23.98 -2.98 6.87
CA GLY A 265 24.08 -3.93 5.77
C GLY A 265 23.60 -3.31 4.46
N ALA A 266 24.03 -3.90 3.34
CA ALA A 266 23.49 -3.54 2.03
C ALA A 266 22.00 -3.90 1.93
N ASP A 267 21.29 -3.19 1.06
CA ASP A 267 19.92 -3.48 0.66
C ASP A 267 19.84 -4.60 -0.40
N SER A 268 18.64 -4.81 -0.94
CA SER A 268 18.28 -5.91 -1.83
C SER A 268 18.98 -5.89 -3.18
N GLY A 269 19.60 -4.78 -3.57
CA GLY A 269 20.41 -4.68 -4.78
C GLY A 269 20.29 -3.35 -5.52
N GLU A 270 21.24 -3.15 -6.43
CA GLU A 270 21.53 -1.85 -7.05
C GLU A 270 21.24 -1.92 -8.57
N PRO A 271 19.97 -1.79 -9.01
CA PRO A 271 19.58 -1.86 -10.42
C PRO A 271 20.05 -0.67 -11.27
N PHE A 272 20.36 0.48 -10.66
CA PHE A 272 20.62 1.75 -11.34
C PHE A 272 22.10 2.15 -11.36
N LYS A 273 22.96 1.51 -10.56
CA LYS A 273 24.37 1.88 -10.42
C LYS A 273 25.22 1.85 -11.70
N GLY A 274 26.43 2.42 -11.56
CA GLY A 274 27.52 2.39 -12.53
C GLY A 274 28.32 1.08 -12.54
N PRO A 275 29.47 1.06 -13.25
CA PRO A 275 30.26 -0.15 -13.48
C PRO A 275 31.09 -0.65 -12.28
N ASP A 276 31.33 0.18 -11.27
CA ASP A 276 32.20 -0.12 -10.14
C ASP A 276 31.43 -0.63 -8.91
N GLY A 277 32.16 -0.88 -7.81
CA GLY A 277 31.60 -1.35 -6.55
C GLY A 277 31.02 -0.23 -5.68
N THR A 278 30.22 -0.64 -4.72
CA THR A 278 29.35 0.19 -3.88
C THR A 278 29.61 -0.06 -2.38
N PRO A 279 29.22 0.86 -1.48
CA PRO A 279 29.26 0.64 -0.04
C PRO A 279 28.34 -0.50 0.43
N PRO A 280 28.69 -1.25 1.49
CA PRO A 280 27.86 -2.31 2.06
C PRO A 280 26.82 -1.77 3.06
N PHE A 281 26.09 -0.72 2.67
CA PHE A 281 25.10 0.01 3.47
C PHE A 281 23.88 0.31 2.60
N PRO A 282 22.72 0.71 3.14
CA PRO A 282 21.57 1.07 2.32
C PRO A 282 21.87 2.33 1.49
N GLY A 283 21.50 2.31 0.21
CA GLY A 283 21.73 3.42 -0.73
C GLY A 283 21.89 2.98 -2.17
N GLU A 284 21.76 3.92 -3.10
CA GLU A 284 21.82 3.63 -4.53
C GLU A 284 22.34 4.83 -5.35
N ASP A 285 22.96 4.49 -6.47
CA ASP A 285 23.45 5.38 -7.51
C ASP A 285 22.50 5.37 -8.70
N PHE A 286 21.75 6.46 -8.91
CA PHE A 286 20.81 6.59 -10.03
C PHE A 286 21.55 7.00 -11.32
N LEU A 287 22.26 6.06 -11.94
CA LEU A 287 23.13 6.35 -13.10
C LEU A 287 22.68 5.70 -14.42
N THR A 288 22.00 4.56 -14.34
CA THR A 288 21.61 3.71 -15.48
C THR A 288 20.20 3.15 -15.26
N ASN A 289 19.60 2.56 -16.30
CA ASN A 289 18.32 1.84 -16.21
C ASN A 289 17.14 2.65 -15.62
N ALA A 290 17.14 3.97 -15.81
CA ALA A 290 16.11 4.87 -15.27
C ALA A 290 14.66 4.36 -15.54
N PRO A 291 13.80 4.28 -14.51
CA PRO A 291 12.42 3.85 -14.70
C PRO A 291 11.60 4.87 -15.52
N ALA A 292 10.43 4.44 -16.00
CA ALA A 292 9.58 5.28 -16.82
C ALA A 292 9.14 6.54 -16.06
N GLY A 293 9.36 7.71 -16.66
CA GLY A 293 8.99 9.01 -16.09
C GLY A 293 10.17 9.85 -15.60
N VAL A 294 11.34 9.24 -15.36
CA VAL A 294 12.55 9.92 -14.88
C VAL A 294 13.75 9.70 -15.81
N THR A 295 14.84 10.45 -15.63
CA THR A 295 16.06 10.33 -16.44
C THR A 295 17.30 10.36 -15.56
N PHE A 296 18.24 9.43 -15.78
CA PHE A 296 19.50 9.33 -15.04
C PHE A 296 20.72 9.65 -15.91
N PRO A 297 21.80 10.23 -15.35
CA PRO A 297 21.89 10.76 -13.99
C PRO A 297 21.00 12.00 -13.80
N THR A 298 20.60 12.26 -12.56
CA THR A 298 19.76 13.38 -12.14
C THR A 298 20.38 14.14 -10.96
N ASP A 299 19.87 15.32 -10.65
CA ASP A 299 20.31 16.10 -9.49
C ASP A 299 19.30 15.89 -8.36
N LEU A 300 19.69 15.17 -7.30
CA LEU A 300 18.79 14.86 -6.18
C LEU A 300 18.60 16.02 -5.21
N ARG A 301 19.23 17.17 -5.42
CA ARG A 301 19.04 18.37 -4.58
C ARG A 301 17.64 18.94 -4.76
N GLU A 302 17.08 19.43 -3.66
CA GLU A 302 15.66 19.83 -3.57
C GLU A 302 14.68 18.68 -3.86
N LEU A 303 15.08 17.41 -3.69
CA LEU A 303 14.18 16.25 -3.75
C LEU A 303 13.91 15.62 -2.36
N PRO A 304 12.73 15.02 -2.13
CA PRO A 304 12.42 14.26 -0.93
C PRO A 304 13.21 12.94 -0.85
N ILE A 305 13.76 12.66 0.33
CA ILE A 305 14.41 11.39 0.71
C ILE A 305 13.55 10.74 1.81
N VAL A 306 13.27 9.44 1.71
CA VAL A 306 12.37 8.73 2.63
C VAL A 306 12.97 7.39 3.05
N ILE A 307 12.83 7.03 4.33
CA ILE A 307 12.89 5.64 4.79
C ILE A 307 11.48 5.23 5.19
N SER A 308 11.00 4.13 4.62
CA SER A 308 9.72 3.51 4.92
C SER A 308 9.90 2.14 5.58
N VAL A 309 8.78 1.61 6.09
CA VAL A 309 8.64 0.26 6.63
C VAL A 309 7.60 -0.44 5.77
N GLU A 310 8.06 -1.37 4.95
CA GLU A 310 7.30 -2.05 3.91
C GLU A 310 6.86 -3.44 4.39
N PRO A 311 5.64 -3.89 4.05
CA PRO A 311 5.23 -5.27 4.28
C PRO A 311 6.13 -6.23 3.50
N TYR A 312 6.19 -7.51 3.87
CA TYR A 312 6.99 -8.50 3.15
C TYR A 312 6.21 -9.80 2.89
N PRO A 313 6.04 -10.20 1.61
CA PRO A 313 6.50 -9.52 0.40
C PRO A 313 5.68 -8.26 0.07
N ASP A 314 6.36 -7.18 -0.32
CA ASP A 314 5.74 -6.06 -1.02
C ASP A 314 6.04 -6.11 -2.53
N ASN A 315 5.11 -5.61 -3.33
CA ASN A 315 5.25 -5.40 -4.77
C ASN A 315 4.79 -3.98 -5.20
N ALA A 316 4.47 -3.08 -4.26
CA ALA A 316 3.96 -1.75 -4.56
C ALA A 316 5.06 -0.88 -5.21
N PRO A 317 4.72 -0.05 -6.21
CA PRO A 317 5.68 0.86 -6.85
C PRO A 317 5.90 2.16 -6.05
N THR A 318 5.38 2.27 -4.83
CA THR A 318 5.38 3.48 -4.00
C THR A 318 5.51 3.14 -2.53
N PRO A 319 6.24 3.93 -1.72
CA PRO A 319 6.45 3.62 -0.31
C PRO A 319 5.14 3.51 0.47
N PHE A 320 5.04 2.50 1.34
CA PHE A 320 3.89 2.30 2.22
C PHE A 320 3.68 3.47 3.20
N VAL A 321 2.56 3.43 3.94
CA VAL A 321 2.15 4.54 4.81
C VAL A 321 3.16 4.82 5.93
N LEU A 322 3.83 3.78 6.44
CA LEU A 322 4.79 3.84 7.53
C LEU A 322 6.12 4.42 7.05
N LYS A 323 6.32 5.72 7.26
CA LYS A 323 7.53 6.47 6.84
C LYS A 323 8.17 7.14 8.06
N PRO A 324 8.87 6.39 8.93
CA PRO A 324 9.38 6.93 10.19
C PRO A 324 10.39 8.06 10.01
N LEU A 325 11.13 8.10 8.89
CA LEU A 325 12.12 9.13 8.59
C LEU A 325 11.88 9.73 7.20
N VAL A 326 11.76 11.05 7.13
CA VAL A 326 11.62 11.80 5.87
C VAL A 326 12.52 13.04 5.88
N GLY A 327 13.09 13.39 4.75
CA GLY A 327 13.97 14.54 4.60
C GLY A 327 13.86 15.18 3.22
N MET A 328 14.59 16.28 3.05
CA MET A 328 14.69 17.00 1.78
C MET A 328 16.16 17.33 1.55
N ALA A 329 16.72 16.93 0.42
CA ALA A 329 18.09 17.27 0.07
C ALA A 329 18.22 18.80 -0.08
N PRO A 330 19.17 19.47 0.62
CA PRO A 330 19.29 20.93 0.51
C PRO A 330 19.67 21.41 -0.90
N ALA A 331 19.16 22.58 -1.30
CA ALA A 331 19.50 23.22 -2.57
C ALA A 331 21.01 23.53 -2.71
N ASP A 332 21.67 23.80 -1.59
CA ASP A 332 23.11 24.04 -1.47
C ASP A 332 23.89 22.81 -0.97
N ALA A 333 23.32 21.60 -1.11
CA ALA A 333 24.00 20.39 -0.72
C ALA A 333 25.34 20.20 -1.48
N ALA A 334 26.30 19.66 -0.75
CA ALA A 334 27.60 19.21 -1.23
C ALA A 334 27.66 17.68 -1.15
N ASP A 335 28.48 17.07 -2.00
CA ASP A 335 28.73 15.65 -1.97
C ASP A 335 29.46 15.23 -0.68
N HIS A 336 29.22 14.01 -0.22
CA HIS A 336 29.87 13.44 0.98
C HIS A 336 29.68 14.28 2.27
N VAL A 337 28.62 15.09 2.36
CA VAL A 337 28.20 15.80 3.58
C VAL A 337 26.92 15.16 4.11
N LEU A 338 26.87 14.96 5.43
CA LEU A 338 25.71 14.39 6.13
C LEU A 338 24.58 15.42 6.26
N TYR A 339 23.37 14.98 5.92
CA TYR A 339 22.11 15.72 6.03
C TYR A 339 21.12 14.94 6.87
N ASP A 340 20.44 15.61 7.80
CA ASP A 340 19.49 14.97 8.72
C ASP A 340 18.17 14.57 8.04
N LEU A 341 17.66 13.38 8.37
CA LEU A 341 16.26 13.02 8.19
C LEU A 341 15.46 13.42 9.43
N GLY A 342 14.25 13.94 9.23
CA GLY A 342 13.32 14.25 10.31
C GLY A 342 12.39 13.07 10.63
N LEU A 343 12.00 12.94 11.89
CA LEU A 343 10.93 12.02 12.31
C LEU A 343 9.59 12.39 11.66
N ASN A 344 8.85 11.36 11.24
CA ASN A 344 7.50 11.48 10.71
C ASN A 344 6.62 10.38 11.32
N VAL A 345 6.13 10.67 12.53
CA VAL A 345 5.41 9.72 13.41
C VAL A 345 4.11 10.32 14.01
N ASP A 346 3.68 11.50 13.54
CA ASP A 346 2.49 12.19 14.07
C ASP A 346 1.17 11.51 13.65
N ASP A 347 1.12 10.88 12.47
CA ASP A 347 -0.08 10.30 11.84
C ASP A 347 0.11 8.78 11.56
N LEU A 348 0.58 8.03 12.56
CA LEU A 348 0.74 6.57 12.44
C LEU A 348 -0.63 5.85 12.38
N PRO A 349 -0.71 4.65 11.78
CA PRO A 349 -1.92 3.84 11.77
C PRO A 349 -2.35 3.39 13.17
N SER A 350 -3.65 3.49 13.45
CA SER A 350 -4.28 2.96 14.66
C SER A 350 -5.73 2.58 14.38
N ALA A 351 -6.35 1.84 15.30
CA ALA A 351 -7.78 1.60 15.25
C ALA A 351 -8.38 1.49 16.67
N SER A 352 -9.49 2.17 16.91
CA SER A 352 -10.31 1.94 18.11
C SER A 352 -11.24 0.77 17.85
N ILE A 353 -11.38 -0.15 18.82
CA ILE A 353 -12.33 -1.25 18.75
C ILE A 353 -13.33 -1.24 19.91
N ARG A 354 -14.51 -1.80 19.66
CA ARG A 354 -15.53 -2.08 20.67
C ARG A 354 -16.13 -3.47 20.45
N ILE A 355 -16.20 -4.26 21.51
CA ILE A 355 -16.95 -5.52 21.58
C ILE A 355 -18.24 -5.26 22.36
N SER A 356 -19.39 -5.73 21.85
CA SER A 356 -20.71 -5.62 22.51
C SER A 356 -21.47 -6.94 22.52
#